data_AF-A0A8T1N3A6-F1
#
_entry.id   AF-A0A8T1N3A6-F1
#
_cell.length_a   1.000
_cell.length_b   1.000
_cell.length_c   1.000
_cell.angle_alpha   90.00
_cell.angle_beta   90.00
_cell.angle_gamma   90.00
#
_symmetry.space_group_name_H-M   'P 1'
#
loop_
_entity.id
_entity.type
_entity.pdbx_description
1 polymer ?
#
loop_
_entity_poly.entity_id
_entity_poly.type
_entity_poly.pdbx_seq_one_letter_code
_entity_poly.pdbx_strand_id
1 'polypeptide(L)'
;MNTPDRYEHFVVPEGTKKVSSKRDTKIINVASFTIKREDHTIGNLICMDLNLLFAGYKLPYTLQYKIIVRVSDLRCPLPLYIYTSHNIDLREGPTIGKRIS
;
A
#
# COMPACT_ATOMS: atom_id res chain seq x y z
N MET A 1 -29.00 9.68 -12.06
CA MET A 1 -28.28 10.07 -10.83
C MET A 1 -26.80 9.74 -11.05
N ASN A 2 -25.86 10.66 -10.80
CA ASN A 2 -24.42 10.49 -11.05
C ASN A 2 -23.65 10.36 -9.72
N THR A 3 -24.08 9.43 -8.87
CA THR A 3 -23.47 9.20 -7.56
C THR A 3 -22.79 7.84 -7.61
N PRO A 4 -21.49 7.75 -7.31
CA PRO A 4 -20.79 6.48 -7.28
C PRO A 4 -21.34 5.60 -6.16
N ASP A 5 -21.25 4.30 -6.37
CA ASP A 5 -21.75 3.34 -5.40
C ASP A 5 -20.85 3.25 -4.16
N ARG A 6 -21.46 3.05 -2.98
CA ARG A 6 -20.73 3.01 -1.70
C ARG A 6 -19.71 1.87 -1.60
N TYR A 7 -19.94 0.75 -2.27
CA TYR A 7 -19.03 -0.39 -2.24
C TYR A 7 -17.72 -0.10 -2.99
N GLU A 8 -17.69 0.89 -3.88
CA GLU A 8 -16.46 1.31 -4.55
C GLU A 8 -15.41 1.87 -3.61
N HIS A 9 -15.73 2.21 -2.36
CA HIS A 9 -14.74 2.70 -1.42
C HIS A 9 -13.72 1.62 -1.01
N PHE A 10 -14.17 0.37 -0.88
CA PHE A 10 -13.38 -0.73 -0.28
C PHE A 10 -13.28 -1.96 -1.18
N VAL A 11 -14.20 -2.16 -2.13
CA VAL A 11 -14.16 -3.33 -3.02
C VAL A 11 -13.23 -3.07 -4.21
N VAL A 12 -12.22 -3.92 -4.33
CA VAL A 12 -11.31 -3.94 -5.47
C VAL A 12 -12.00 -4.69 -6.61
N PRO A 13 -12.14 -4.08 -7.81
CA PRO A 13 -12.73 -4.77 -8.95
C PRO A 13 -11.95 -6.02 -9.34
N GLU A 14 -12.65 -7.06 -9.76
CA GLU A 14 -12.04 -8.30 -10.26
C GLU A 14 -11.06 -7.99 -11.40
N GLY A 15 -9.90 -8.66 -11.38
CA GLY A 15 -8.81 -8.42 -12.34
C GLY A 15 -7.88 -7.26 -12.01
N THR A 16 -8.15 -6.47 -10.96
CA THR A 16 -7.24 -5.39 -10.52
C THR A 16 -6.45 -5.76 -9.27
N LYS A 17 -5.13 -5.54 -9.30
CA LYS A 17 -4.28 -5.71 -8.11
C LYS A 17 -4.55 -4.59 -7.11
N LYS A 18 -4.78 -4.95 -5.84
CA LYS A 18 -4.95 -4.00 -4.73
C LYS A 18 -3.73 -3.11 -4.56
N VAL A 19 -2.54 -3.70 -4.63
CA VAL A 19 -1.26 -3.00 -4.50
C VAL A 19 -0.44 -3.16 -5.77
N SER A 20 0.06 -2.03 -6.27
CA SER A 20 1.01 -1.97 -7.38
C SER A 20 2.31 -1.32 -6.91
N SER A 21 3.43 -1.95 -7.19
CA SER A 21 4.76 -1.50 -6.79
C SER A 21 5.56 -1.00 -7.98
N LYS A 22 6.15 0.20 -7.87
CA LYS A 22 7.09 0.74 -8.84
C LYS A 22 8.36 1.17 -8.14
N ARG A 23 9.50 0.64 -8.57
CA ARG A 23 10.81 1.10 -8.09
C ARG A 23 11.19 2.38 -8.81
N ASP A 24 11.72 3.34 -8.08
CA ASP A 24 12.28 4.55 -8.66
C ASP A 24 13.75 4.29 -9.03
N THR A 25 14.12 4.52 -10.30
CA THR A 25 15.50 4.32 -10.78
C THR A 25 16.39 5.53 -10.54
N LYS A 26 15.79 6.69 -10.21
CA LYS A 26 16.51 7.96 -9.99
C LYS A 26 17.11 8.07 -8.59
N ILE A 27 16.52 7.38 -7.61
CA ILE A 27 16.93 7.47 -6.20
C ILE A 27 17.10 6.05 -5.68
N ILE A 28 18.26 5.80 -5.09
CA ILE A 28 18.64 4.49 -4.54
C ILE A 28 17.68 4.16 -3.37
N ASN A 29 17.22 2.92 -3.31
CA ASN A 29 16.37 2.36 -2.25
C ASN A 29 15.01 3.05 -2.05
N VAL A 30 14.47 3.67 -3.10
CA VAL A 30 13.12 4.26 -3.08
C VAL A 30 12.14 3.39 -3.87
N ALA A 31 10.97 3.17 -3.28
CA ALA A 31 9.83 2.60 -3.98
C ALA A 31 8.57 3.45 -3.81
N SER A 32 7.77 3.42 -4.87
CA SER A 32 6.45 4.01 -4.93
C SER A 32 5.41 2.90 -4.99
N PHE A 33 4.49 2.91 -4.03
CA PHE A 33 3.40 1.96 -3.91
C PHE A 33 2.09 2.66 -4.20
N THR A 34 1.30 2.10 -5.11
CA THR A 34 -0.07 2.56 -5.37
C THR A 34 -1.01 1.54 -4.76
N ILE A 35 -1.75 1.95 -3.74
CA ILE A 35 -2.70 1.12 -3.03
C ILE A 35 -4.09 1.60 -3.40
N LYS A 36 -4.89 0.71 -3.98
CA LYS A 36 -6.27 0.99 -4.39
C LYS A 36 -7.24 0.67 -3.26
N ARG A 37 -8.34 1.41 -3.23
CA ARG A 37 -9.46 1.26 -2.29
C ARG A 37 -9.02 1.41 -0.83
N GLU A 38 -8.08 2.32 -0.61
CA GLU A 38 -7.56 2.68 0.72
C GLU A 38 -7.51 4.20 0.83
N ASP A 39 -7.42 4.69 2.07
CA ASP A 39 -7.54 6.10 2.41
C ASP A 39 -6.39 6.60 3.31
N HIS A 40 -6.60 7.77 3.92
CA HIS A 40 -5.65 8.41 4.82
C HIS A 40 -5.29 7.56 6.04
N THR A 41 -6.12 6.57 6.40
CA THR A 41 -5.88 5.72 7.57
C THR A 41 -4.60 4.92 7.39
N ILE A 42 -4.48 4.17 6.29
CA ILE A 42 -3.27 3.41 5.97
C ILE A 42 -2.11 4.33 5.59
N GLY A 43 -2.39 5.42 4.88
CA GLY A 43 -1.36 6.40 4.52
C GLY A 43 -0.65 6.97 5.74
N ASN A 44 -1.42 7.40 6.75
CA ASN A 44 -0.87 7.91 8.01
C ASN A 44 -0.14 6.82 8.79
N LEU A 45 -0.67 5.60 8.83
CA LEU A 45 -0.03 4.48 9.52
C LEU A 45 1.40 4.23 8.98
N ILE A 46 1.56 4.17 7.66
CA ILE A 46 2.87 3.96 7.03
C ILE A 46 3.80 5.16 7.25
N CYS A 47 3.27 6.39 7.29
CA CYS A 47 4.06 7.57 7.63
C CYS A 47 4.57 7.58 9.07
N MET A 48 3.92 6.85 9.98
CA MET A 48 4.34 6.76 11.39
C MET A 48 5.43 5.70 11.63
N ASP A 49 5.73 4.85 10.64
CA ASP A 49 6.74 3.80 10.79
C ASP A 49 8.17 4.38 10.91
N LEU A 50 8.72 4.34 12.13
CA LEU A 50 10.05 4.85 12.49
C LEU A 50 11.23 4.08 11.85
N ASN A 51 10.95 2.95 11.21
CA ASN A 51 11.95 2.09 10.58
C ASN A 51 12.38 2.56 9.19
N LEU A 52 11.72 3.59 8.67
CA LEU A 52 11.89 4.12 7.32
C LEU A 52 12.67 5.43 7.40
N LEU A 53 13.57 5.67 6.45
CA LEU A 53 14.29 6.94 6.36
C LEU A 53 13.32 8.05 5.92
N PHE A 54 12.43 7.72 4.98
CA PHE A 54 11.41 8.62 4.50
C PHE A 54 10.15 7.83 4.15
N ALA A 55 9.02 8.31 4.63
CA ALA A 55 7.70 7.80 4.28
C ALA A 55 6.76 8.99 4.04
N GLY A 56 6.11 9.01 2.89
CA GLY A 56 5.15 10.05 2.54
C GLY A 56 4.07 9.47 1.65
N TYR A 57 2.81 9.88 1.84
CA TYR A 57 1.73 9.48 0.96
C TYR A 57 1.00 10.69 0.39
N LYS A 58 0.32 10.45 -0.74
CA LYS A 58 -0.59 11.42 -1.35
C LYS A 58 -1.87 10.74 -1.80
N LEU A 59 -2.98 11.44 -1.60
CA LEU A 59 -4.27 11.11 -2.18
C LEU A 59 -4.48 12.05 -3.39
N PRO A 60 -4.35 11.57 -4.64
CA PRO A 60 -4.32 12.43 -5.82
C PRO A 60 -5.67 13.07 -6.14
N TYR A 61 -6.78 12.39 -5.82
CA TYR A 61 -8.13 12.89 -6.03
C TYR A 61 -9.12 12.20 -5.08
N THR A 62 -10.03 12.96 -4.47
CA THR A 62 -10.95 12.47 -3.43
C THR A 62 -11.91 11.38 -3.89
N LEU A 63 -12.33 11.40 -5.16
CA LEU A 63 -13.22 10.37 -5.72
C LEU A 63 -12.47 9.19 -6.35
N GLN A 64 -11.15 9.22 -6.39
CA GLN A 64 -10.34 8.08 -6.79
C GLN A 64 -9.78 7.47 -5.52
N TYR A 65 -10.48 6.49 -4.97
CA TYR A 65 -10.10 5.77 -3.75
C TYR A 65 -8.78 5.01 -3.99
N LYS A 66 -7.67 5.73 -3.93
CA LYS A 66 -6.31 5.22 -4.06
C LYS A 66 -5.36 6.18 -3.36
N ILE A 67 -4.37 5.61 -2.71
CA ILE A 67 -3.25 6.34 -2.14
C ILE A 67 -1.97 5.94 -2.87
N ILE A 68 -1.07 6.92 -3.01
CA ILE A 68 0.27 6.69 -3.54
C ILE A 68 1.22 6.95 -2.40
N VAL A 69 1.88 5.91 -1.93
CA VAL A 69 2.85 5.94 -0.84
C VAL A 69 4.25 5.88 -1.45
N ARG A 70 5.15 6.74 -1.01
CA ARG A 70 6.56 6.71 -1.35
C ARG A 70 7.36 6.44 -0.10
N VAL A 71 8.26 5.48 -0.21
CA VAL A 71 9.03 4.99 0.91
C VAL A 71 10.50 4.84 0.53
N SER A 72 11.39 5.21 1.44
CA SER A 72 12.82 4.94 1.34
C SER A 72 13.35 4.25 2.59
N ASP A 73 14.24 3.27 2.37
CA ASP A 73 14.92 2.54 3.44
C ASP A 73 16.45 2.60 3.21
N LEU A 74 17.19 2.90 4.27
CA LEU A 74 18.65 2.87 4.27
C LEU A 74 19.20 1.44 4.24
N ARG A 75 18.47 0.48 4.83
CA ARG A 75 18.97 -0.87 5.14
C ARG A 75 18.79 -1.88 4.01
N CYS A 76 17.99 -1.56 2.99
CA CYS A 76 17.60 -2.54 1.97
C CYS A 76 17.81 -2.01 0.54
N PRO A 77 18.78 -2.56 -0.22
CA PRO A 77 19.00 -2.19 -1.63
C PRO A 77 17.93 -2.73 -2.59
N LEU A 78 17.06 -3.64 -2.12
CA LEU A 78 15.99 -4.26 -2.90
C LEU A 78 14.64 -3.79 -2.35
N PRO A 79 13.95 -2.85 -3.02
CA PRO A 79 12.70 -2.28 -2.51
C PRO A 79 11.53 -3.29 -2.44
N LEU A 80 11.67 -4.45 -3.10
CA LEU A 80 10.70 -5.54 -3.00
C LEU A 80 10.74 -6.22 -1.63
N TYR A 81 11.88 -6.16 -0.92
CA TYR A 81 12.03 -6.76 0.40
C TYR A 81 11.26 -5.97 1.47
N ILE A 82 11.01 -4.67 1.26
CA ILE A 82 10.19 -3.83 2.15
C ILE A 82 8.78 -4.43 2.31
N TYR A 83 8.21 -4.96 1.23
CA TYR A 83 6.91 -5.67 1.27
C TYR A 83 6.92 -6.95 2.09
N THR A 84 8.03 -7.68 2.11
CA THR A 84 8.11 -9.01 2.74
C THR A 84 8.63 -8.97 4.17
N SER A 85 9.41 -7.94 4.54
CA SER A 85 10.01 -7.83 5.88
C SER A 85 9.20 -6.96 6.84
N HIS A 86 8.49 -5.94 6.33
CA HIS A 86 7.46 -5.25 7.08
C HIS A 86 6.13 -5.87 6.66
N ASN A 87 5.64 -6.82 7.47
CA ASN A 87 4.37 -7.53 7.27
C ASN A 87 3.18 -6.58 7.05
N ILE A 88 3.04 -6.07 5.83
CA ILE A 88 1.81 -5.56 5.26
C ILE A 88 1.35 -6.67 4.33
N ASP A 89 1.02 -7.81 4.94
CA ASP A 89 0.45 -8.94 4.23
C ASP A 89 -1.00 -8.61 3.86
N LEU A 90 -1.14 -7.80 2.80
CA LEU A 90 -2.43 -7.45 2.19
C LEU A 90 -2.87 -8.52 1.17
N ARG A 91 -2.23 -9.70 1.15
CA ARG A 91 -2.53 -10.76 0.17
C ARG A 91 -3.45 -11.86 0.67
N GLU A 92 -3.59 -12.04 1.97
CA GLU A 92 -4.49 -13.06 2.52
C GLU A 92 -5.55 -12.39 3.39
N GLY A 93 -6.82 -12.47 2.96
CA GLY A 93 -7.94 -12.18 3.84
C GLY A 93 -7.93 -13.12 5.07
N PRO A 94 -8.73 -12.86 6.11
CA PRO A 94 -8.70 -13.66 7.33
C PRO A 94 -9.11 -15.11 7.03
N THR A 95 -8.15 -15.99 6.81
CA THR A 95 -8.38 -17.44 6.86
C THR A 95 -8.44 -17.81 8.33
N ILE A 96 -9.67 -17.82 8.85
CA ILE A 96 -10.00 -18.47 10.11
C ILE A 96 -9.61 -19.94 9.99
N GLY A 97 -8.62 -20.35 10.79
CA GLY A 97 -8.43 -21.75 11.18
C GLY A 97 -7.49 -22.57 10.30
N LYS A 98 -6.24 -22.69 10.75
CA LYS A 98 -5.66 -24.00 11.08
C LYS A 98 -4.48 -23.82 12.04
N ARG A 99 -4.82 -23.89 13.33
CA ARG A 99 -3.94 -24.37 14.39
C ARG A 99 -3.69 -25.88 14.17
N ILE A 100 -2.61 -26.39 14.76
CA ILE A 100 -2.15 -27.80 14.91
C ILE A 100 -1.75 -28.50 13.60
N SER A 101 -0.56 -29.07 13.47
CA SER A 101 0.30 -29.81 14.42
C SER A 101 1.78 -29.44 14.33
#